data_AF-A0A7V6UAV2-F1
#
_entry.id   AF-A0A7V6UAV2-F1
#
_cell.length_a   1.000
_cell.length_b   1.000
_cell.length_c   1.000
_cell.angle_alpha   90.00
_cell.angle_beta   90.00
_cell.angle_gamma   90.00
#
_symmetry.space_group_name_H-M   'P 1'
#
loop_
_entity.id
_entity.type
_entity.pdbx_description
1 polymer ?
#
loop_
_entity_poly.entity_id
_entity_poly.type
_entity_poly.pdbx_seq_one_letter_code
_entity_poly.pdbx_strand_id
1 'polypeptide(L)'
;MASRRTSRRIQRKRKFNKTKFLINLLFIFVLISIAYISGKFIINTAYAVLASMEVSNEIKDEEDVNTTENFLILVNKEHEVPKDYVPKNLVEVNIRFIEGVAPQQRMMQKTAAEALEALFDQAQNEGIKFYGVSGYRSYDYQKMLYDRKVSAVGETEANKYVARPGQSEHHTGLAMDVTNGEGESNLLTVSFAETEEGQWLKENA
;
A
#
# COMPACT_ATOMS: atom_id res chain seq x y z
N MET A 1 56.60 -38.11 -75.71
CA MET A 1 57.26 -37.18 -74.77
C MET A 1 56.22 -36.73 -73.73
N ALA A 2 56.53 -36.97 -72.46
CA ALA A 2 55.85 -36.67 -71.19
C ALA A 2 54.39 -36.14 -71.10
N SER A 3 53.62 -36.90 -70.32
CA SER A 3 52.32 -36.61 -69.68
C SER A 3 52.27 -35.31 -68.86
N ARG A 4 51.17 -34.55 -68.99
CA ARG A 4 50.68 -33.62 -67.95
C ARG A 4 49.19 -33.82 -67.73
N ARG A 5 48.83 -34.64 -66.73
CA ARG A 5 47.49 -34.69 -66.14
C ARG A 5 47.27 -33.45 -65.26
N THR A 6 46.48 -32.49 -65.72
CA THR A 6 45.96 -31.41 -64.86
C THR A 6 44.75 -31.93 -64.08
N SER A 7 44.92 -32.11 -62.77
CA SER A 7 43.85 -32.35 -61.81
C SER A 7 42.98 -31.10 -61.65
N ARG A 8 41.74 -31.12 -62.17
CA ARG A 8 40.72 -30.11 -61.85
C ARG A 8 40.09 -30.46 -60.50
N ARG A 9 40.54 -29.78 -59.44
CA ARG A 9 39.94 -29.86 -58.10
C ARG A 9 38.63 -29.08 -58.10
N ILE A 10 37.49 -29.77 -58.17
CA ILE A 10 36.16 -29.17 -58.05
C ILE A 10 35.95 -28.77 -56.58
N GLN A 11 36.10 -27.48 -56.26
CA GLN A 11 35.62 -26.93 -54.99
C GLN A 11 34.09 -26.80 -55.05
N ARG A 12 33.38 -27.71 -54.37
CA ARG A 12 31.94 -27.55 -54.12
C ARG A 12 31.72 -26.34 -53.19
N LYS A 13 31.31 -25.20 -53.75
CA LYS A 13 30.86 -24.05 -52.95
C LYS A 13 29.60 -24.45 -52.18
N ARG A 14 29.67 -24.48 -50.83
CA ARG A 14 28.50 -24.68 -49.97
C ARG A 14 27.52 -23.53 -50.22
N LYS A 15 26.31 -23.83 -50.70
CA LYS A 15 25.24 -22.82 -50.88
C LYS A 15 24.76 -22.37 -49.50
N PHE A 16 24.86 -21.07 -49.23
CA PHE A 16 24.37 -20.45 -48.01
C PHE A 16 22.83 -20.57 -47.95
N ASN A 17 22.31 -21.20 -46.89
CA ASN A 17 20.88 -21.35 -46.69
C ASN A 17 20.38 -20.24 -45.77
N LYS A 18 19.80 -19.19 -46.38
CA LYS A 18 19.28 -18.00 -45.67
C LYS A 18 18.28 -18.37 -44.57
N THR A 19 17.41 -19.34 -44.81
CA THR A 19 16.40 -19.79 -43.84
C THR A 19 17.06 -20.44 -42.62
N LYS A 20 18.05 -21.32 -42.82
CA LYS A 20 18.81 -21.91 -41.70
C LYS A 20 19.61 -20.87 -40.92
N PHE A 21 20.14 -19.85 -41.61
CA PHE A 21 20.84 -18.75 -40.96
C PHE A 21 19.90 -17.90 -40.09
N LEU A 22 18.71 -17.56 -40.60
CA LEU A 22 17.71 -16.78 -39.85
C LEU A 22 17.17 -17.56 -38.65
N ILE A 23 16.92 -18.87 -38.78
CA ILE A 23 16.51 -19.73 -37.67
C ILE A 23 17.59 -19.75 -36.58
N ASN A 24 18.86 -19.97 -36.95
CA ASN A 24 19.97 -19.94 -35.99
C ASN A 24 20.10 -18.57 -35.30
N LEU A 25 19.89 -17.48 -36.03
CA LEU A 25 19.93 -16.14 -35.47
C LEU A 25 18.81 -15.93 -34.43
N LEU A 26 17.58 -16.37 -34.75
CA LEU A 26 16.45 -16.30 -33.81
C LEU A 26 16.71 -17.12 -32.53
N PHE A 27 17.28 -18.32 -32.66
CA PHE A 27 17.68 -19.14 -31.50
C PHE A 27 18.69 -18.42 -30.61
N ILE A 28 19.69 -17.76 -31.19
CA ILE A 28 20.69 -16.98 -30.43
C ILE A 28 20.01 -15.82 -29.69
N PHE A 29 19.11 -15.09 -30.34
CA PHE A 29 18.36 -14.00 -29.69
C PHE A 29 17.52 -14.50 -28.52
N VAL A 30 16.80 -15.60 -28.68
CA VAL A 30 16.00 -16.20 -27.59
C VAL A 30 16.88 -16.61 -26.41
N LEU A 31 18.05 -17.22 -26.66
CA LEU A 31 18.98 -17.59 -25.60
C LEU A 31 19.53 -16.38 -24.84
N ILE A 32 19.86 -15.29 -25.56
CA ILE A 32 20.32 -14.03 -24.93
C ILE A 32 19.19 -13.41 -24.09
N SER A 33 17.96 -13.40 -24.59
CA SER A 33 16.80 -12.88 -23.84
C SER A 33 16.53 -13.69 -22.58
N ILE A 34 16.59 -15.03 -22.65
CA ILE A 34 16.42 -15.90 -21.48
C ILE A 34 17.52 -15.62 -20.45
N ALA A 35 18.79 -15.57 -20.88
CA ALA A 35 19.92 -15.28 -19.99
C ALA A 35 19.79 -13.90 -19.31
N TYR A 36 19.31 -12.90 -20.04
CA TYR A 36 19.05 -11.56 -19.51
C TYR A 36 17.92 -11.56 -18.47
N ILE A 37 16.79 -12.22 -18.75
CA ILE A 37 15.66 -12.32 -17.82
C ILE A 37 16.08 -13.07 -16.55
N SER A 38 16.79 -14.21 -16.69
CA SER A 38 17.28 -14.97 -15.53
C SER A 38 18.28 -14.18 -14.71
N GLY A 39 19.18 -13.42 -15.35
CA GLY A 39 20.13 -12.56 -14.66
C GLY A 39 19.43 -11.47 -13.84
N LYS A 40 18.42 -10.81 -14.43
CA LYS A 40 17.64 -9.78 -13.74
C LYS A 40 16.84 -10.35 -12.56
N PHE A 41 16.29 -11.56 -12.70
CA PHE A 41 15.60 -12.24 -11.61
C PHE A 41 16.56 -12.56 -10.44
N ILE A 42 17.72 -13.15 -10.73
CA ILE A 42 18.73 -13.47 -9.70
C ILE A 42 19.19 -12.21 -8.97
N ILE A 43 19.45 -11.12 -9.71
CA ILE A 43 19.87 -9.84 -9.13
C ILE A 43 18.76 -9.27 -8.23
N ASN A 44 17.51 -9.25 -8.68
CA ASN A 44 16.39 -8.76 -7.87
C ASN A 44 16.18 -9.59 -6.60
N THR A 45 16.29 -10.93 -6.69
CA THR A 45 16.22 -11.81 -5.52
C THR A 45 17.39 -11.56 -4.57
N ALA A 46 18.61 -11.37 -5.08
CA ALA A 46 19.77 -11.05 -4.26
C ALA A 46 19.60 -9.69 -3.54
N TYR A 47 19.10 -8.66 -4.21
CA TYR A 47 18.79 -7.37 -3.58
C TYR A 47 17.70 -7.50 -2.52
N ALA A 48 16.64 -8.28 -2.78
CA ALA A 48 15.58 -8.49 -1.80
C ALA A 48 16.08 -9.24 -0.54
N VAL A 49 16.96 -10.22 -0.73
CA VAL A 49 17.60 -10.96 0.38
C VAL A 49 18.59 -10.07 1.13
N LEU A 50 19.39 -9.26 0.45
CA LEU A 50 20.29 -8.31 1.11
C LEU A 50 19.51 -7.26 1.91
N ALA A 51 18.43 -6.72 1.35
CA ALA A 51 17.54 -5.78 2.05
C ALA A 51 16.86 -6.44 3.26
N SER A 52 16.42 -7.70 3.17
CA SER A 52 15.85 -8.40 4.32
C SER A 52 16.90 -8.76 5.37
N MET A 53 18.15 -9.01 4.97
CA MET A 53 19.27 -9.24 5.90
C MET A 53 19.68 -7.94 6.62
N GLU A 54 19.72 -6.81 5.92
CA GLU A 54 19.97 -5.48 6.50
C GLU A 54 18.89 -5.13 7.54
N VAL A 55 17.61 -5.32 7.20
CA VAL A 55 16.48 -5.19 8.13
C VAL A 55 16.59 -6.15 9.32
N SER A 56 17.08 -7.38 9.13
CA SER A 56 17.21 -8.35 10.23
C SER A 56 18.37 -8.05 11.19
N ASN A 57 19.41 -7.34 10.72
CA ASN A 57 20.56 -6.96 11.55
C ASN A 57 20.34 -5.63 12.29
N GLU A 58 19.43 -4.77 11.85
CA GLU A 58 19.01 -3.58 12.61
C GLU A 58 18.03 -3.87 13.76
N ILE A 59 17.38 -5.05 13.78
CA ILE A 59 16.34 -5.38 14.79
C ILE A 59 16.87 -6.15 16.02
N LYS A 60 18.20 -6.36 16.12
CA LYS A 60 18.81 -6.88 17.35
C LYS A 60 19.65 -5.79 18.01
N ASP A 61 19.05 -5.18 19.02
CA ASP A 61 19.63 -4.28 20.03
C ASP A 61 18.97 -2.89 20.06
N GLU A 62 17.65 -2.84 20.26
CA GLU A 62 17.02 -1.76 21.04
C GLU A 62 15.65 -2.21 21.54
N GLU A 63 15.64 -2.77 22.75
CA GLU A 63 14.46 -2.74 23.61
C GLU A 63 14.32 -1.28 24.08
N ASP A 64 13.76 -0.42 23.23
CA ASP A 64 13.48 0.98 23.55
C ASP A 64 12.24 1.09 24.45
N VAL A 65 12.45 0.72 25.71
CA VAL A 65 11.64 1.21 26.82
C VAL A 65 11.98 2.70 26.99
N ASN A 66 11.42 3.57 26.13
CA ASN A 66 11.07 4.99 26.37
C ASN A 66 10.92 5.85 25.07
N THR A 67 10.32 5.36 23.98
CA THR A 67 9.62 6.29 23.06
C THR A 67 8.23 6.57 23.62
N THR A 68 8.06 7.71 24.26
CA THR A 68 6.76 8.39 24.22
C THR A 68 6.48 8.66 22.74
N GLU A 69 5.85 7.70 22.06
CA GLU A 69 5.20 8.01 20.79
C GLU A 69 4.24 9.15 21.08
N ASN A 70 4.49 10.30 20.45
CA ASN A 70 3.77 11.51 20.76
C ASN A 70 2.34 11.41 20.21
N PHE A 71 1.43 10.86 21.00
CA PHE A 71 0.00 10.78 20.68
C PHE A 71 -0.67 12.15 20.54
N LEU A 72 -0.04 13.21 21.06
CA LEU A 72 -0.57 14.57 21.04
C LEU A 72 -0.09 15.31 19.79
N ILE A 73 -0.52 14.82 18.62
CA ILE A 73 -0.33 15.50 17.34
C ILE A 73 -1.54 16.40 17.08
N LEU A 74 -1.38 17.71 17.20
CA LEU A 74 -2.44 18.65 16.85
C LEU A 74 -2.54 18.78 15.32
N VAL A 75 -3.61 18.22 14.74
CA VAL A 75 -3.90 18.35 13.30
C VAL A 75 -5.28 18.97 13.12
N ASN A 76 -5.33 20.13 12.48
CA ASN A 76 -6.58 20.83 12.21
C ASN A 76 -6.40 21.84 11.05
N LYS A 77 -7.36 22.75 10.86
CA LYS A 77 -7.33 23.76 9.80
C LYS A 77 -6.14 24.74 9.88
N GLU A 78 -5.55 24.87 11.07
CA GLU A 78 -4.43 25.78 11.37
C GLU A 78 -3.10 25.03 11.53
N HIS A 79 -3.15 23.71 11.73
CA HIS A 79 -1.99 22.86 12.00
C HIS A 79 -2.01 21.66 11.05
N GLU A 80 -1.18 21.71 10.01
CA GLU A 80 -1.07 20.65 9.01
C GLU A 80 0.14 19.75 9.25
N VAL A 81 0.00 18.47 8.92
CA VAL A 81 1.15 17.56 8.81
C VAL A 81 1.85 17.74 7.46
N PRO A 82 3.17 17.49 7.38
CA PRO A 82 3.90 17.48 6.11
C PRO A 82 3.29 16.55 5.08
N LYS A 83 3.45 16.88 3.80
CA LYS A 83 2.92 16.08 2.68
C LYS A 83 3.43 14.64 2.67
N ASP A 84 4.67 14.44 3.09
CA ASP A 84 5.38 13.17 3.14
C ASP A 84 5.28 12.47 4.51
N TYR A 85 4.45 13.01 5.43
CA TYR A 85 4.23 12.40 6.73
C TYR A 85 3.54 11.02 6.60
N VAL A 86 4.20 9.99 7.10
CA VAL A 86 3.67 8.63 7.25
C VAL A 86 4.08 8.12 8.64
N PRO A 87 3.13 7.67 9.48
CA PRO A 87 3.46 7.07 10.77
C PRO A 87 4.32 5.82 10.59
N LYS A 88 5.34 5.66 11.42
CA LYS A 88 6.35 4.58 11.27
C LYS A 88 5.83 3.20 11.70
N ASN A 89 4.82 3.16 12.55
CA ASN A 89 4.33 1.97 13.25
C ASN A 89 2.87 1.62 12.90
N LEU A 90 2.46 1.86 11.65
CA LEU A 90 1.13 1.47 11.18
C LEU A 90 0.96 -0.06 11.18
N VAL A 91 -0.12 -0.54 11.77
CA VAL A 91 -0.55 -1.95 11.77
C VAL A 91 -1.99 -2.04 11.29
N GLU A 92 -2.36 -3.18 10.68
CA GLU A 92 -3.76 -3.47 10.36
C GLU A 92 -4.51 -3.79 11.65
N VAL A 93 -5.63 -3.10 11.89
CA VAL A 93 -6.45 -3.27 13.10
C VAL A 93 -7.28 -4.54 12.98
N ASN A 94 -7.29 -5.38 14.02
CA ASN A 94 -8.07 -6.60 14.10
C ASN A 94 -9.49 -6.35 14.64
N ILE A 95 -10.30 -5.62 13.87
CA ILE A 95 -11.72 -5.38 14.14
C ILE A 95 -12.58 -5.77 12.94
N ARG A 96 -13.92 -5.75 13.14
CA ARG A 96 -14.86 -5.85 12.02
C ARG A 96 -14.84 -4.56 11.22
N PHE A 97 -14.66 -4.65 9.91
CA PHE A 97 -14.84 -3.55 8.97
C PHE A 97 -16.09 -3.77 8.13
N ILE A 98 -16.62 -2.70 7.55
CA ILE A 98 -17.60 -2.82 6.47
C ILE A 98 -16.96 -3.50 5.25
N GLU A 99 -17.79 -4.03 4.35
CA GLU A 99 -17.29 -4.62 3.11
C GLU A 99 -16.59 -3.58 2.23
N GLY A 100 -15.54 -3.99 1.52
CA GLY A 100 -14.85 -3.15 0.54
C GLY A 100 -13.85 -2.11 1.09
N VAL A 101 -13.61 -2.04 2.41
CA VAL A 101 -12.59 -1.14 2.98
C VAL A 101 -11.21 -1.50 2.46
N ALA A 102 -10.51 -0.52 1.88
CA ALA A 102 -9.16 -0.70 1.32
C ALA A 102 -8.13 -0.99 2.44
N PRO A 103 -7.06 -1.76 2.16
CA PRO A 103 -6.06 -2.11 3.19
C PRO A 103 -5.48 -0.91 3.94
N GLN A 104 -5.16 0.19 3.23
CA GLN A 104 -4.64 1.41 3.87
C GLN A 104 -5.59 1.99 4.93
N GLN A 105 -6.90 1.92 4.67
CA GLN A 105 -7.93 2.43 5.57
C GLN A 105 -8.21 1.51 6.76
N ARG A 106 -7.58 0.33 6.82
CA ARG A 106 -7.62 -0.55 7.99
C ARG A 106 -6.43 -0.36 8.92
N MET A 107 -5.54 0.57 8.60
CA MET A 107 -4.31 0.78 9.35
C MET A 107 -4.50 1.86 10.43
N MET A 108 -3.86 1.66 11.59
CA MET A 108 -3.68 2.67 12.64
C MET A 108 -2.28 2.54 13.24
N GLN A 109 -1.80 3.56 13.96
CA GLN A 109 -0.59 3.38 14.79
C GLN A 109 -0.85 2.27 15.80
N LYS A 110 0.17 1.44 16.07
CA LYS A 110 0.05 0.21 16.87
C LYS A 110 -0.72 0.41 18.19
N THR A 111 -0.35 1.40 18.99
CA THR A 111 -1.02 1.62 20.29
C THR A 111 -2.47 2.06 20.14
N ALA A 112 -2.80 2.83 19.10
CA ALA A 112 -4.17 3.23 18.81
C ALA A 112 -5.00 2.04 18.29
N ALA A 113 -4.39 1.15 17.51
CA ALA A 113 -5.00 -0.11 17.09
C ALA A 113 -5.34 -1.01 18.30
N GLU A 114 -4.38 -1.23 19.20
CA GLU A 114 -4.58 -2.05 20.41
C GLU A 114 -5.69 -1.49 21.31
N ALA A 115 -5.75 -0.17 21.48
CA ALA A 115 -6.82 0.49 22.25
C ALA A 115 -8.19 0.34 21.57
N LEU A 116 -8.24 0.50 20.24
CA LEU A 116 -9.48 0.34 19.48
C LEU A 116 -9.98 -1.11 19.51
N GLU A 117 -9.10 -2.10 19.39
CA GLU A 117 -9.43 -3.52 19.50
C GLU A 117 -10.05 -3.84 20.87
N ALA A 118 -9.46 -3.33 21.96
CA ALA A 118 -10.01 -3.50 23.29
C ALA A 118 -11.41 -2.85 23.45
N LEU A 119 -11.63 -1.67 22.86
CA LEU A 119 -12.94 -1.01 22.85
C LEU A 119 -13.99 -1.83 22.08
N PHE A 120 -13.60 -2.40 20.94
CA PHE A 120 -14.47 -3.27 20.13
C PHE A 120 -14.81 -4.58 20.86
N ASP A 121 -13.84 -5.17 21.57
CA ASP A 121 -14.06 -6.37 22.37
C ASP A 121 -15.01 -6.10 23.54
N GLN A 122 -14.86 -4.97 24.23
CA GLN A 122 -15.77 -4.56 25.30
C GLN A 122 -17.19 -4.38 24.75
N ALA A 123 -17.34 -3.63 23.64
CA ALA A 123 -18.63 -3.43 22.99
C ALA A 123 -19.32 -4.77 22.66
N GLN A 124 -18.56 -5.70 22.08
CA GLN A 124 -19.07 -7.03 21.73
C GLN A 124 -19.56 -7.81 22.96
N ASN A 125 -18.84 -7.74 24.09
CA ASN A 125 -19.26 -8.40 25.33
C ASN A 125 -20.54 -7.80 25.92
N GLU A 126 -20.81 -6.54 25.63
CA GLU A 126 -22.03 -5.82 26.04
C GLU A 126 -23.16 -5.93 25.00
N GLY A 127 -22.95 -6.67 23.90
CA GLY A 127 -23.94 -6.85 22.84
C GLY A 127 -24.00 -5.71 21.82
N ILE A 128 -23.10 -4.73 21.92
CA ILE A 128 -22.98 -3.59 21.02
C ILE A 128 -22.16 -3.98 19.78
N LYS A 129 -22.65 -3.63 18.58
CA LYS A 129 -22.02 -4.01 17.31
C LYS A 129 -21.82 -2.81 16.39
N PHE A 130 -20.56 -2.43 16.19
CA PHE A 130 -20.14 -1.45 15.18
C PHE A 130 -18.95 -1.96 14.37
N TYR A 131 -18.62 -1.23 13.29
CA TYR A 131 -17.65 -1.59 12.26
C TYR A 131 -16.73 -0.42 11.96
N GLY A 132 -15.46 -0.71 11.67
CA GLY A 132 -14.53 0.25 11.10
C GLY A 132 -14.88 0.61 9.66
N VAL A 133 -14.68 1.89 9.32
CA VAL A 133 -14.91 2.45 7.98
C VAL A 133 -13.63 3.03 7.40
N SER A 134 -12.90 3.84 8.17
CA SER A 134 -11.66 4.47 7.69
C SER A 134 -10.72 4.88 8.82
N GLY A 135 -9.57 4.21 8.89
CA GLY A 135 -8.41 4.56 9.71
C GLY A 135 -7.47 5.51 8.96
N TYR A 136 -6.19 5.14 8.85
CA TYR A 136 -5.16 5.94 8.19
C TYR A 136 -5.52 6.34 6.75
N ARG A 137 -5.24 7.61 6.43
CA ARG A 137 -5.35 8.16 5.07
C ARG A 137 -4.07 8.87 4.69
N SER A 138 -3.50 8.51 3.53
CA SER A 138 -2.36 9.24 2.97
C SER A 138 -2.75 10.66 2.52
N TYR A 139 -1.77 11.55 2.42
CA TYR A 139 -1.97 12.91 1.90
C TYR A 139 -2.65 12.89 0.52
N ASP A 140 -2.16 12.07 -0.41
CA ASP A 140 -2.67 12.01 -1.78
C ASP A 140 -4.10 11.46 -1.84
N TYR A 141 -4.44 10.50 -0.97
CA TYR A 141 -5.82 10.02 -0.86
C TYR A 141 -6.75 11.12 -0.35
N GLN A 142 -6.34 11.87 0.67
CA GLN A 142 -7.10 13.02 1.16
C GLN A 142 -7.25 14.10 0.09
N LYS A 143 -6.23 14.33 -0.73
CA LYS A 143 -6.29 15.25 -1.86
C LYS A 143 -7.34 14.85 -2.87
N MET A 144 -7.36 13.58 -3.27
CA MET A 144 -8.41 13.07 -4.17
C MET A 144 -9.82 13.29 -3.59
N LEU A 145 -10.04 12.99 -2.30
CA LEU A 145 -11.33 13.19 -1.64
C LEU A 145 -11.74 14.67 -1.62
N TYR A 146 -10.78 15.53 -1.27
CA TYR A 146 -10.98 16.98 -1.23
C TYR A 146 -11.32 17.54 -2.62
N ASP A 147 -10.49 17.26 -3.64
CA ASP A 147 -10.68 17.71 -5.02
C ASP A 147 -12.03 17.24 -5.58
N ARG A 148 -12.43 15.99 -5.29
CA ARG A 148 -13.74 15.45 -5.69
C ARG A 148 -14.88 16.22 -5.04
N LYS A 149 -14.76 16.55 -3.74
CA LYS A 149 -15.79 17.32 -3.03
C LYS A 149 -15.85 18.77 -3.53
N VAL A 150 -14.71 19.44 -3.72
CA VAL A 150 -14.63 20.79 -4.29
C VAL A 150 -15.28 20.83 -5.67
N SER A 151 -15.02 19.84 -6.51
CA SER A 151 -15.62 19.75 -7.85
C SER A 151 -17.15 19.56 -7.80
N ALA A 152 -17.67 18.93 -6.75
CA ALA A 152 -19.11 18.68 -6.60
C ALA A 152 -19.88 19.87 -6.00
N VAL A 153 -19.31 20.59 -5.01
CA VAL A 153 -20.05 21.59 -4.22
C VAL A 153 -19.36 22.95 -4.10
N GLY A 154 -18.19 23.12 -4.72
CA GLY A 154 -17.35 24.30 -4.56
C GLY A 154 -16.50 24.27 -3.28
N GLU A 155 -15.46 25.10 -3.25
CA GLU A 155 -14.44 25.08 -2.20
C GLU A 155 -14.99 25.43 -0.81
N THR A 156 -15.79 26.51 -0.73
CA THR A 156 -16.38 26.98 0.52
C THR A 156 -17.25 25.90 1.18
N GLU A 157 -18.04 25.18 0.40
CA GLU A 157 -18.91 24.13 0.93
C GLU A 157 -18.11 22.85 1.24
N ALA A 158 -17.12 22.51 0.42
CA ALA A 158 -16.24 21.36 0.66
C ALA A 158 -15.51 21.46 2.01
N ASN A 159 -14.99 22.64 2.36
CA ASN A 159 -14.26 22.92 3.60
C ASN A 159 -15.09 22.74 4.89
N LYS A 160 -16.41 22.52 4.78
CA LYS A 160 -17.28 22.19 5.92
C LYS A 160 -17.30 20.70 6.26
N TYR A 161 -17.06 19.84 5.28
CA TYR A 161 -17.24 18.38 5.43
C TYR A 161 -15.96 17.57 5.22
N VAL A 162 -14.99 18.11 4.46
CA VAL A 162 -13.74 17.40 4.13
C VAL A 162 -12.57 18.32 4.43
N ALA A 163 -11.68 17.85 5.32
CA ALA A 163 -10.44 18.55 5.61
C ALA A 163 -9.54 18.65 4.37
N ARG A 164 -8.75 19.72 4.27
CA ARG A 164 -7.72 19.82 3.24
C ARG A 164 -6.64 18.75 3.46
N PRO A 165 -5.88 18.37 2.43
CA PRO A 165 -4.73 17.50 2.58
C PRO A 165 -3.73 18.07 3.58
N GLY A 166 -3.22 17.25 4.50
CA GLY A 166 -2.38 17.70 5.62
C GLY A 166 -3.17 18.11 6.86
N GLN A 167 -4.46 18.44 6.73
CA GLN A 167 -5.31 18.95 7.84
C GLN A 167 -6.28 17.90 8.40
N SER A 168 -6.16 16.64 7.97
CA SER A 168 -6.99 15.53 8.46
C SER A 168 -6.27 14.74 9.54
N GLU A 169 -6.94 14.50 10.66
CA GLU A 169 -6.42 13.63 11.74
C GLU A 169 -6.14 12.20 11.24
N HIS A 170 -6.83 11.72 10.20
CA HIS A 170 -6.52 10.40 9.62
C HIS A 170 -5.08 10.30 9.07
N HIS A 171 -4.40 11.41 8.81
CA HIS A 171 -2.98 11.38 8.45
C HIS A 171 -2.10 10.88 9.59
N THR A 172 -2.52 11.06 10.84
CA THR A 172 -1.74 10.64 12.01
C THR A 172 -1.80 9.12 12.21
N GLY A 173 -2.80 8.43 11.65
CA GLY A 173 -3.08 7.04 11.98
C GLY A 173 -3.63 6.85 13.39
N LEU A 174 -4.06 7.92 14.06
CA LEU A 174 -4.65 7.91 15.40
C LEU A 174 -6.18 8.05 15.39
N ALA A 175 -6.78 8.25 14.21
CA ALA A 175 -8.24 8.40 14.04
C ALA A 175 -8.83 7.20 13.28
N MET A 176 -10.03 6.78 13.68
CA MET A 176 -10.84 5.76 13.01
C MET A 176 -12.29 6.22 12.92
N ASP A 177 -12.83 6.21 11.70
CA ASP A 177 -14.27 6.34 11.47
C ASP A 177 -14.96 4.98 11.73
N VAL A 178 -16.06 4.97 12.50
CA VAL A 178 -16.87 3.78 12.80
C VAL A 178 -18.35 3.99 12.51
N THR A 179 -19.11 2.90 12.38
CA THR A 179 -20.55 2.91 12.08
C THR A 179 -21.26 1.69 12.68
N ASN A 180 -22.59 1.73 12.83
CA ASN A 180 -23.42 0.57 13.21
C ASN A 180 -24.13 -0.13 12.04
N GLY A 181 -23.97 0.35 10.80
CA GLY A 181 -24.59 -0.25 9.61
C GLY A 181 -23.68 -1.18 8.82
N GLU A 182 -24.20 -2.30 8.32
CA GLU A 182 -23.58 -3.10 7.26
C GLU A 182 -24.10 -2.59 5.89
N GLY A 183 -23.21 -2.14 4.98
CA GLY A 183 -23.61 -1.72 3.63
C GLY A 183 -22.72 -0.65 2.97
N GLU A 184 -23.07 -0.21 1.76
CA GLU A 184 -22.16 0.59 0.90
C GLU A 184 -22.39 2.11 0.92
N SER A 185 -23.38 2.68 1.64
CA SER A 185 -23.60 4.13 1.59
C SER A 185 -24.18 4.76 2.86
N ASN A 186 -23.83 6.03 3.11
CA ASN A 186 -24.31 6.88 4.22
C ASN A 186 -24.11 6.30 5.63
N LEU A 187 -23.00 5.60 5.84
CA LEU A 187 -22.68 4.99 7.13
C LEU A 187 -22.13 5.98 8.17
N LEU A 188 -21.56 7.11 7.71
CA LEU A 188 -21.02 8.17 8.57
C LEU A 188 -21.97 9.37 8.53
N THR A 189 -22.98 9.34 9.39
CA THR A 189 -24.00 10.40 9.49
C THR A 189 -24.15 10.85 10.94
N VAL A 190 -24.65 12.08 11.12
CA VAL A 190 -24.92 12.63 12.46
C VAL A 190 -25.91 11.76 13.24
N SER A 191 -26.82 11.06 12.56
CA SER A 191 -27.78 10.16 13.19
C SER A 191 -27.14 8.97 13.91
N PHE A 192 -25.88 8.63 13.62
CA PHE A 192 -25.15 7.60 14.39
C PHE A 192 -25.09 7.94 15.87
N ALA A 193 -24.95 9.22 16.24
CA ALA A 193 -24.89 9.66 17.63
C ALA A 193 -26.19 9.39 18.43
N GLU A 194 -27.32 9.18 17.73
CA GLU A 194 -28.62 8.90 18.35
C GLU A 194 -28.90 7.39 18.49
N THR A 195 -28.01 6.55 17.98
CA THR A 195 -28.12 5.08 18.07
C THR A 195 -27.60 4.58 19.40
N GLU A 196 -28.00 3.37 19.80
CA GLU A 196 -27.48 2.72 21.00
C GLU A 196 -25.94 2.58 20.92
N GLU A 197 -25.42 2.19 19.75
CA GLU A 197 -23.98 2.06 19.51
C GLU A 197 -23.24 3.41 19.64
N GLY A 198 -23.81 4.49 19.08
CA GLY A 198 -23.20 5.81 19.14
C GLY A 198 -23.22 6.43 20.54
N GLN A 199 -24.29 6.20 21.30
CA GLN A 199 -24.39 6.62 22.70
C GLN A 199 -23.40 5.84 23.57
N TRP A 200 -23.32 4.52 23.39
CA TRP A 200 -22.35 3.67 24.07
C TRP A 200 -20.91 4.11 23.77
N LEU A 201 -20.59 4.37 22.50
CA LEU A 201 -19.25 4.77 22.08
C LEU A 201 -18.85 6.11 22.72
N LYS A 202 -19.77 7.07 22.81
CA LYS A 202 -19.51 8.37 23.45
C LYS A 202 -19.14 8.26 24.93
N GLU A 203 -19.65 7.25 25.62
CA GLU A 203 -19.42 7.04 27.06
C GLU A 203 -18.16 6.21 27.35
N ASN A 204 -17.67 5.44 26.38
CA ASN A 204 -16.60 4.45 26.58
C ASN A 204 -15.30 4.70 25.78
N ALA A 205 -15.31 5.65 24.83
CA ALA A 205 -14.15 6.00 24.00
C ALA A 205 -13.27 7.11 24.59
#